data_AF-G3H2B0-F1
#
_entry.id   AF-G3H2B0-F1
#
_cell.length_a   1.000
_cell.length_b   1.000
_cell.length_c   1.000
_cell.angle_alpha   90.00
_cell.angle_beta   90.00
_cell.angle_gamma   90.00
#
_symmetry.space_group_name_H-M   'P 1'
#
loop_
_entity.id
_entity.type
_entity.pdbx_description
1 polymer ?
#
loop_
_entity_poly.entity_id
_entity_poly.type
_entity_poly.pdbx_seq_one_letter_code
_entity_poly.pdbx_strand_id
1 'polypeptide(L)'
;MISCLGVSKAVLNNVIFCHQEDSNWPLSEGKALKQKFDEIFSATRYIKALDTLRQVRQTQGQKVKECQTELKYLKQNKEKACEIRDQITSKEAQLASSQEIVKSYENELEPLKNRLKEIEHNLSKIMRLDNEIKALDSRKKQMEKDNSELEQKMEKVFQGTDEQLNDLYHNHQRTVREKERRLVDCQRELEKLNKEARLLNQEKAELLVEQGRLQLQADRHQEHIRARDSLIQSLAAHLELDGFERGPFSDRQIKNFHELVRERQEREAKTASQLLNDLTEKETLKQNQIDEIRDKKSGLGGMIELKTELLTKKQSELRNVKNELQQLEGSSDRILELDQELTKAVSCPSDQVATEQSHVFRFEVPSVVHPGNVAL
;
A
#
# COMPACT_ATOMS: atom_id res chain seq x y z
N MET A 1 161.83 -46.12 -5.63
CA MET A 1 163.09 -46.84 -5.35
C MET A 1 163.72 -47.50 -6.58
N ILE A 2 162.97 -48.04 -7.54
CA ILE A 2 163.57 -48.60 -8.79
C ILE A 2 164.00 -47.49 -9.78
N SER A 3 163.40 -46.30 -9.71
CA SER A 3 163.70 -45.17 -10.62
C SER A 3 165.10 -44.55 -10.48
N CYS A 4 165.82 -44.81 -9.40
CA CYS A 4 167.16 -44.25 -9.16
C CYS A 4 168.27 -44.98 -9.93
N LEU A 5 168.02 -46.20 -10.42
CA LEU A 5 168.98 -47.00 -11.18
C LEU A 5 168.98 -46.69 -12.69
N GLY A 6 168.06 -45.84 -13.17
CA GLY A 6 167.95 -45.49 -14.59
C GLY A 6 167.46 -46.62 -15.50
N VAL A 7 167.04 -47.77 -14.93
CA VAL A 7 166.61 -48.97 -15.67
C VAL A 7 165.19 -49.38 -15.25
N SER A 8 164.38 -49.87 -16.19
CA SER A 8 163.02 -50.31 -15.90
C SER A 8 163.00 -51.61 -15.07
N LYS A 9 161.95 -51.80 -14.26
CA LYS A 9 161.78 -53.04 -13.46
C LYS A 9 161.81 -54.29 -14.33
N ALA A 10 161.24 -54.22 -15.54
CA ALA A 10 161.23 -55.34 -16.47
C ALA A 10 162.63 -55.65 -17.03
N VAL A 11 163.45 -54.64 -17.32
CA VAL A 11 164.84 -54.87 -17.75
C VAL A 11 165.69 -55.41 -16.60
N LEU A 12 165.50 -54.90 -15.37
CA LEU A 12 166.18 -55.45 -14.20
C LEU A 12 165.87 -56.93 -13.98
N ASN A 13 164.60 -57.32 -14.04
CA ASN A 13 164.19 -58.70 -13.75
C ASN A 13 164.42 -59.68 -14.90
N ASN A 14 164.26 -59.25 -16.16
CA ASN A 14 164.28 -60.16 -17.30
C ASN A 14 165.62 -60.14 -18.07
N VAL A 15 166.47 -59.13 -17.86
CA VAL A 15 167.74 -58.98 -18.60
C VAL A 15 168.96 -58.96 -17.67
N ILE A 16 168.97 -58.12 -16.63
CA ILE A 16 170.16 -57.95 -15.75
C ILE A 16 170.22 -59.04 -14.69
N PHE A 17 169.12 -59.26 -13.96
CA PHE A 17 168.97 -60.25 -12.89
C PHE A 17 167.98 -61.34 -13.30
N CYS A 18 168.14 -61.86 -14.53
CA CYS A 18 167.36 -62.99 -15.00
C CYS A 18 167.68 -64.24 -14.15
N HIS A 19 166.65 -64.92 -13.64
CA HIS A 19 166.83 -66.15 -12.87
C HIS A 19 167.39 -67.26 -13.76
N GLN A 20 168.25 -68.14 -13.22
CA GLN A 20 168.89 -69.20 -14.03
C GLN A 20 167.87 -70.14 -14.70
N GLU A 21 166.76 -70.41 -14.03
CA GLU A 21 165.66 -71.22 -14.59
C GLU A 21 164.93 -70.52 -15.75
N ASP A 22 164.94 -69.18 -15.75
CA ASP A 22 164.27 -68.34 -16.76
C ASP A 22 165.24 -67.84 -17.85
N SER A 23 166.53 -68.21 -17.81
CA SER A 23 167.55 -67.63 -18.71
C SER A 23 167.32 -67.96 -20.19
N ASN A 24 166.55 -69.01 -20.47
CA ASN A 24 166.15 -69.41 -21.82
C ASN A 24 164.83 -68.76 -22.28
N TRP A 25 164.31 -67.76 -21.56
CA TRP A 25 163.08 -67.06 -21.95
C TRP A 25 163.07 -66.52 -23.40
N PRO A 26 164.21 -66.13 -24.03
CA PRO A 26 164.21 -65.74 -25.44
C PRO A 26 163.80 -66.85 -26.42
N LEU A 27 163.91 -68.12 -25.99
CA LEU A 27 163.51 -69.32 -26.75
C LEU A 27 162.15 -69.87 -26.30
N SER A 28 161.47 -69.20 -25.36
CA SER A 28 160.15 -69.61 -24.90
C SER A 28 159.08 -69.42 -25.98
N GLU A 29 157.95 -70.11 -25.81
CA GLU A 29 156.80 -70.01 -26.69
C GLU A 29 156.32 -68.55 -26.87
N GLY A 30 155.77 -68.24 -28.05
CA GLY A 30 155.53 -66.87 -28.49
C GLY A 30 154.71 -65.99 -27.54
N LYS A 31 153.81 -66.57 -26.72
CA LYS A 31 153.03 -65.80 -25.74
C LYS A 31 153.88 -65.32 -24.55
N ALA A 32 154.69 -66.20 -23.96
CA ALA A 32 155.57 -65.86 -22.84
C ALA A 32 156.69 -64.91 -23.28
N LEU A 33 157.26 -65.17 -24.47
CA LEU A 33 158.24 -64.29 -25.10
C LEU A 33 157.68 -62.88 -25.31
N LYS A 34 156.49 -62.77 -25.93
CA LYS A 34 155.84 -61.48 -26.19
C LYS A 34 155.53 -60.72 -24.90
N GLN A 35 155.12 -61.41 -23.83
CA GLN A 35 154.85 -60.75 -22.55
C GLN A 35 156.12 -60.12 -21.95
N LYS A 36 157.26 -60.84 -21.97
CA LYS A 36 158.55 -60.31 -21.49
C LYS A 36 159.03 -59.14 -22.37
N PHE A 37 158.85 -59.22 -23.69
CA PHE A 37 159.09 -58.11 -24.62
C PHE A 37 158.20 -56.89 -24.31
N ASP A 38 156.88 -57.09 -24.18
CA ASP A 38 155.92 -56.01 -23.90
C ASP A 38 156.18 -55.34 -22.55
N GLU A 39 156.67 -56.09 -21.54
CA GLU A 39 157.09 -55.56 -20.24
C GLU A 39 158.40 -54.76 -20.34
N ILE A 40 159.42 -55.28 -21.04
CA ILE A 40 160.72 -54.61 -21.25
C ILE A 40 160.52 -53.29 -22.00
N PHE A 41 159.75 -53.31 -23.10
CA PHE A 41 159.48 -52.14 -23.94
C PHE A 41 158.29 -51.29 -23.44
N SER A 42 157.59 -51.73 -22.39
CA SER A 42 156.41 -51.05 -21.82
C SER A 42 155.33 -50.67 -22.85
N ALA A 43 155.21 -51.44 -23.93
CA ALA A 43 154.34 -51.14 -25.07
C ALA A 43 152.85 -51.06 -24.66
N THR A 44 152.43 -51.86 -23.67
CA THR A 44 151.06 -51.89 -23.15
C THR A 44 150.61 -50.57 -22.51
N ARG A 45 151.53 -49.78 -21.92
CA ARG A 45 151.20 -48.48 -21.34
C ARG A 45 150.82 -47.46 -22.42
N TYR A 46 151.54 -47.47 -23.54
CA TYR A 46 151.23 -46.62 -24.69
C TYR A 46 149.92 -47.03 -25.37
N ILE A 47 149.65 -48.33 -25.52
CA ILE A 47 148.38 -48.83 -26.07
C ILE A 47 147.20 -48.39 -25.19
N LYS A 48 147.28 -48.55 -23.87
CA LYS A 48 146.24 -48.08 -22.94
C LYS A 48 146.02 -46.56 -23.02
N ALA A 49 147.10 -45.78 -23.07
CA ALA A 49 146.99 -44.32 -23.23
C ALA A 49 146.30 -43.95 -24.56
N LEU A 50 146.66 -44.60 -25.66
CA LEU A 50 146.01 -44.41 -26.96
C LEU A 50 144.53 -44.80 -26.93
N ASP A 51 144.16 -45.89 -26.25
CA ASP A 51 142.76 -46.30 -26.11
C ASP A 51 141.96 -45.30 -25.25
N THR A 52 142.55 -44.78 -24.15
CA THR A 52 141.90 -43.71 -23.38
C THR A 52 141.74 -42.43 -24.19
N LEU A 53 142.72 -42.05 -25.00
CA LEU A 53 142.62 -40.89 -25.90
C LEU A 53 141.54 -41.11 -26.98
N ARG A 54 141.41 -42.33 -27.51
CA ARG A 54 140.33 -42.70 -28.44
C ARG A 54 138.96 -42.59 -27.79
N GLN A 55 138.79 -43.10 -26.57
CA GLN A 55 137.54 -42.99 -25.81
C GLN A 55 137.20 -41.53 -25.52
N VAL A 56 138.15 -40.73 -25.02
CA VAL A 56 137.94 -39.30 -24.77
C VAL A 56 137.55 -38.58 -26.05
N ARG A 57 138.24 -38.83 -27.17
CA ARG A 57 137.89 -38.24 -28.48
C ARG A 57 136.48 -38.62 -28.91
N GLN A 58 136.07 -39.87 -28.70
CA GLN A 58 134.72 -40.33 -29.02
C GLN A 58 133.66 -39.64 -28.15
N THR A 59 133.86 -39.59 -26.83
CA THR A 59 132.95 -38.92 -25.90
C THR A 59 132.84 -37.43 -26.18
N GLN A 60 133.96 -36.74 -26.43
CA GLN A 60 133.94 -35.31 -26.78
C GLN A 60 133.29 -35.09 -28.15
N GLY A 61 133.54 -35.96 -29.13
CA GLY A 61 132.86 -35.92 -30.43
C GLY A 61 131.34 -36.08 -30.30
N GLN A 62 130.87 -36.94 -29.39
CA GLN A 62 129.45 -37.12 -29.10
C GLN A 62 128.86 -35.87 -28.42
N LYS A 63 129.53 -35.31 -27.41
CA LYS A 63 129.11 -34.06 -26.76
C LYS A 63 129.01 -32.90 -27.75
N VAL A 64 129.97 -32.77 -28.67
CA VAL A 64 129.92 -31.74 -29.71
C VAL A 64 128.68 -31.90 -30.59
N LYS A 65 128.32 -33.13 -30.99
CA LYS A 65 127.10 -33.39 -31.78
C LYS A 65 125.83 -33.06 -31.00
N GLU A 66 125.78 -33.39 -29.72
CA GLU A 66 124.65 -33.06 -28.84
C GLU A 66 124.50 -31.55 -28.70
N CYS A 67 125.57 -30.83 -28.37
CA CYS A 67 125.57 -29.37 -28.27
C CYS A 67 125.21 -28.70 -29.61
N GLN A 68 125.68 -29.22 -30.75
CA GLN A 68 125.29 -28.71 -32.08
C GLN A 68 123.79 -28.88 -32.34
N THR A 69 123.22 -30.02 -31.93
CA THR A 69 121.80 -30.32 -32.08
C THR A 69 120.96 -29.41 -31.18
N GLU A 70 121.35 -29.26 -29.92
CA GLU A 70 120.70 -28.36 -28.95
C GLU A 70 120.76 -26.91 -29.43
N LEU A 71 121.92 -26.44 -29.91
CA LEU A 71 122.08 -25.09 -30.44
C LEU A 71 121.18 -24.83 -31.65
N LYS A 72 120.93 -25.84 -32.50
CA LYS A 72 119.96 -25.74 -33.60
C LYS A 72 118.53 -25.54 -33.07
N TYR A 73 118.11 -26.33 -32.08
CA TYR A 73 116.78 -26.19 -31.47
C TYR A 73 116.62 -24.87 -30.73
N LEU A 74 117.63 -24.43 -29.97
CA LEU A 74 117.61 -23.16 -29.26
C LEU A 74 117.51 -21.97 -30.22
N LYS A 75 118.20 -22.01 -31.37
CA LYS A 75 118.06 -21.00 -32.42
C LYS A 75 116.64 -20.94 -32.97
N GLN A 76 116.06 -22.09 -33.33
CA GLN A 76 114.68 -22.17 -33.82
C GLN A 76 113.66 -21.67 -32.77
N ASN A 77 113.87 -22.01 -31.50
CA ASN A 77 113.00 -21.54 -30.41
C ASN A 77 113.11 -20.02 -30.22
N LYS A 78 114.32 -19.46 -30.32
CA LYS A 78 114.53 -18.01 -30.25
C LYS A 78 113.84 -17.30 -31.42
N GLU A 79 113.99 -17.81 -32.64
CA GLU A 79 113.33 -17.26 -33.84
C GLU A 79 111.81 -17.26 -33.68
N LYS A 80 111.21 -18.39 -33.30
CA LYS A 80 109.77 -18.48 -33.02
C LYS A 80 109.31 -17.54 -31.91
N ALA A 81 110.10 -17.41 -30.83
CA ALA A 81 109.76 -16.50 -29.74
C ALA A 81 109.80 -15.02 -30.18
N CYS A 82 110.74 -14.65 -31.06
CA CYS A 82 110.77 -13.33 -31.67
C CYS A 82 109.55 -13.12 -32.58
N GLU A 83 109.22 -14.07 -33.46
CA GLU A 83 108.05 -13.98 -34.34
C GLU A 83 106.74 -13.79 -33.55
N ILE A 84 106.55 -14.57 -32.49
CA ILE A 84 105.37 -14.44 -31.61
C ILE A 84 105.34 -13.08 -30.93
N ARG A 85 106.49 -12.57 -30.46
CA ARG A 85 106.57 -11.25 -29.83
C ARG A 85 106.21 -10.13 -30.79
N ASP A 86 106.69 -10.21 -32.03
CA ASP A 86 106.39 -9.23 -33.07
C ASP A 86 104.90 -9.27 -33.45
N GLN A 87 104.32 -10.47 -33.52
CA GLN A 87 102.88 -10.64 -33.73
C GLN A 87 102.04 -10.05 -32.59
N ILE A 88 102.42 -10.30 -31.32
CA ILE A 88 101.75 -9.71 -30.15
C ILE A 88 101.81 -8.19 -30.23
N THR A 89 102.99 -7.63 -30.45
CA THR A 89 103.19 -6.17 -30.51
C THR A 89 102.34 -5.55 -31.63
N SER A 90 102.30 -6.18 -32.81
CA SER A 90 101.47 -5.75 -33.93
C SER A 90 99.97 -5.81 -33.61
N LYS A 91 99.52 -6.89 -32.96
CA LYS A 91 98.12 -7.07 -32.56
C LYS A 91 97.69 -6.11 -31.45
N GLU A 92 98.56 -5.83 -30.49
CA GLU A 92 98.32 -4.84 -29.45
C GLU A 92 98.20 -3.43 -30.04
N ALA A 93 99.05 -3.07 -31.00
CA ALA A 93 98.93 -1.80 -31.71
C ALA A 93 97.62 -1.70 -32.50
N GLN A 94 97.22 -2.78 -33.19
CA GLN A 94 95.93 -2.84 -33.88
C GLN A 94 94.75 -2.69 -32.91
N LEU A 95 94.79 -3.37 -31.76
CA LEU A 95 93.76 -3.28 -30.73
C LEU A 95 93.64 -1.86 -30.17
N ALA A 96 94.77 -1.23 -29.83
CA ALA A 96 94.79 0.14 -29.35
C ALA A 96 94.19 1.12 -30.38
N SER A 97 94.54 0.98 -31.66
CA SER A 97 93.97 1.82 -32.72
C SER A 97 92.47 1.60 -32.89
N SER A 98 91.99 0.35 -32.83
CA SER A 98 90.56 0.04 -32.91
C SER A 98 89.79 0.58 -31.71
N GLN A 99 90.36 0.52 -30.51
CA GLN A 99 89.75 1.07 -29.31
C GLN A 99 89.58 2.60 -29.40
N GLU A 100 90.56 3.29 -29.97
CA GLU A 100 90.48 4.74 -30.14
C GLU A 100 89.41 5.13 -31.17
N ILE A 101 89.27 4.36 -32.25
CA ILE A 101 88.20 4.54 -33.24
C ILE A 101 86.81 4.29 -32.61
N VAL A 102 86.67 3.26 -31.78
CA VAL A 102 85.40 3.00 -31.08
C VAL A 102 85.06 4.18 -30.16
N LYS A 103 86.03 4.67 -29.37
CA LYS A 103 85.82 5.84 -28.52
C LYS A 103 85.45 7.09 -29.31
N SER A 104 86.07 7.33 -30.48
CA SER A 104 85.70 8.47 -31.31
C SER A 104 84.25 8.37 -31.80
N TYR A 105 83.81 7.17 -32.25
CA TYR A 105 82.43 6.96 -32.65
C TYR A 105 81.44 7.08 -31.48
N GLU A 106 81.80 6.59 -30.28
CA GLU A 106 80.98 6.77 -29.09
C GLU A 106 80.82 8.25 -28.73
N ASN A 107 81.90 9.03 -28.81
CA ASN A 107 81.89 10.47 -28.58
C ASN A 107 81.05 11.23 -29.62
N GLU A 108 81.01 10.78 -30.87
CA GLU A 108 80.13 11.35 -31.92
C GLU A 108 78.67 10.92 -31.75
N LEU A 109 78.42 9.70 -31.25
CA LEU A 109 77.08 9.15 -31.10
C LEU A 109 76.31 9.80 -29.93
N GLU A 110 77.01 10.13 -28.84
CA GLU A 110 76.38 10.72 -27.65
C GLU A 110 75.66 12.06 -27.91
N PRO A 111 76.24 13.07 -28.61
CA PRO A 111 75.52 14.29 -28.93
C PRO A 111 74.36 14.05 -29.89
N LEU A 112 74.46 13.08 -30.81
CA LEU A 112 73.36 12.70 -31.69
C LEU A 112 72.19 12.10 -30.91
N LYS A 113 72.46 11.21 -29.94
CA LYS A 113 71.43 10.66 -29.03
C LYS A 113 70.76 11.76 -28.22
N ASN A 114 71.53 12.70 -27.68
CA ASN A 114 70.97 13.81 -26.91
C ASN A 114 70.11 14.73 -27.79
N ARG A 115 70.55 15.04 -29.01
CA ARG A 115 69.76 15.81 -29.97
C ARG A 115 68.49 15.09 -30.40
N LEU A 116 68.51 13.77 -30.55
CA LEU A 116 67.31 12.98 -30.82
C LEU A 116 66.29 13.10 -29.68
N LYS A 117 66.74 12.94 -28.42
CA LYS A 117 65.87 13.12 -27.24
C LYS A 117 65.25 14.51 -27.17
N GLU A 118 66.03 15.56 -27.48
CA GLU A 118 65.51 16.94 -27.55
C GLU A 118 64.44 17.10 -28.63
N ILE A 119 64.68 16.53 -29.82
CA ILE A 119 63.71 16.56 -30.92
C ILE A 119 62.42 15.82 -30.53
N GLU A 120 62.51 14.64 -29.93
CA GLU A 120 61.36 13.86 -29.45
C GLU A 120 60.57 14.63 -28.37
N HIS A 121 61.26 15.29 -27.44
CA HIS A 121 60.62 16.14 -26.43
C HIS A 121 59.89 17.33 -27.08
N ASN A 122 60.52 17.99 -28.03
CA ASN A 122 59.93 19.11 -28.76
C ASN A 122 58.72 18.66 -29.60
N LEU A 123 58.80 17.52 -30.26
CA LEU A 123 57.67 16.94 -31.00
C LEU A 123 56.49 16.67 -30.07
N SER A 124 56.75 16.09 -28.88
CA SER A 124 55.73 15.85 -27.86
C SER A 124 55.09 17.15 -27.35
N LYS A 125 55.86 18.24 -27.27
CA LYS A 125 55.34 19.57 -26.93
C LYS A 125 54.48 20.14 -28.06
N ILE A 126 54.92 20.02 -29.31
CA ILE A 126 54.18 20.47 -30.49
C ILE A 126 52.84 19.74 -30.60
N MET A 127 52.81 18.41 -30.41
CA MET A 127 51.58 17.62 -30.44
C MET A 127 50.57 18.06 -29.37
N ARG A 128 51.05 18.39 -28.16
CA ARG A 128 50.20 18.94 -27.10
C ARG A 128 49.59 20.28 -27.50
N LEU A 129 50.43 21.20 -28.00
CA LEU A 129 49.96 22.51 -28.46
C LEU A 129 48.98 22.41 -29.63
N ASP A 130 49.21 21.52 -30.59
CA ASP A 130 48.29 21.29 -31.71
C ASP A 130 46.92 20.79 -31.24
N ASN A 131 46.89 19.88 -30.26
CA ASN A 131 45.65 19.42 -29.63
C ASN A 131 44.93 20.54 -28.88
N GLU A 132 45.67 21.38 -28.15
CA GLU A 132 45.11 22.56 -27.47
C GLU A 132 44.54 23.57 -28.47
N ILE A 133 45.24 23.85 -29.57
CA ILE A 133 44.78 24.72 -30.64
C ILE A 133 43.48 24.18 -31.24
N LYS A 134 43.40 22.89 -31.55
CA LYS A 134 42.17 22.25 -32.08
C LYS A 134 41.00 22.34 -31.10
N ALA A 135 41.26 22.14 -29.80
CA ALA A 135 40.23 22.27 -28.77
C ALA A 135 39.75 23.73 -28.59
N LEU A 136 40.66 24.69 -28.68
CA LEU A 136 40.30 26.11 -28.62
C LEU A 136 39.55 26.57 -29.88
N ASP A 137 39.95 26.11 -31.06
CA ASP A 137 39.27 26.42 -32.31
C ASP A 137 37.84 25.85 -32.36
N SER A 138 37.65 24.61 -31.88
CA SER A 138 36.31 24.03 -31.77
C SER A 138 35.43 24.78 -30.77
N ARG A 139 35.99 25.18 -29.61
CA ARG A 139 35.29 26.01 -28.63
C ARG A 139 34.93 27.38 -29.19
N LYS A 140 35.86 28.01 -29.92
CA LYS A 140 35.61 29.30 -30.60
C LYS A 140 34.45 29.19 -31.58
N LYS A 141 34.47 28.19 -32.47
CA LYS A 141 33.39 27.94 -33.44
C LYS A 141 32.04 27.70 -32.76
N GLN A 142 32.03 26.96 -31.65
CA GLN A 142 30.81 26.76 -30.87
C GLN A 142 30.29 28.08 -30.29
N MET A 143 31.16 28.88 -29.67
CA MET A 143 30.77 30.19 -29.12
C MET A 143 30.29 31.16 -30.21
N GLU A 144 30.92 31.18 -31.38
CA GLU A 144 30.48 31.98 -32.52
C GLU A 144 29.08 31.55 -33.01
N LYS A 145 28.82 30.24 -33.05
CA LYS A 145 27.50 29.70 -33.39
C LYS A 145 26.46 30.10 -32.35
N ASP A 146 26.76 29.92 -31.06
CA ASP A 146 25.86 30.29 -29.97
C ASP A 146 25.54 31.79 -29.99
N ASN A 147 26.55 32.63 -30.25
CA ASN A 147 26.37 34.07 -30.37
C ASN A 147 25.48 34.43 -31.57
N SER A 148 25.68 33.78 -32.73
CA SER A 148 24.82 33.99 -33.90
C SER A 148 23.38 33.55 -33.66
N GLU A 149 23.16 32.42 -32.96
CA GLU A 149 21.82 31.96 -32.58
C GLU A 149 21.15 32.93 -31.61
N LEU A 150 21.90 33.50 -30.66
CA LEU A 150 21.40 34.52 -29.74
C LEU A 150 21.03 35.80 -30.49
N GLU A 151 21.88 36.28 -31.39
CA GLU A 151 21.61 37.43 -32.24
C GLU A 151 20.34 37.24 -33.09
N GLN A 152 20.11 36.04 -33.63
CA GLN A 152 18.88 35.74 -34.38
C GLN A 152 17.62 35.71 -33.51
N LYS A 153 17.74 35.24 -32.25
CA LYS A 153 16.60 35.15 -31.31
C LYS A 153 16.33 36.48 -30.60
N MET A 154 17.30 37.38 -30.55
CA MET A 154 17.16 38.68 -29.92
C MET A 154 16.35 39.63 -30.82
N GLU A 155 15.06 39.81 -30.49
CA GLU A 155 14.18 40.76 -31.17
C GLU A 155 14.58 42.22 -30.94
N LYS A 156 15.25 42.51 -29.80
CA LYS A 156 15.78 43.83 -29.45
C LYS A 156 17.14 43.67 -28.78
N VAL A 157 18.19 44.21 -29.42
CA VAL A 157 19.52 44.34 -28.82
C VAL A 157 19.56 45.64 -28.00
N PHE A 158 20.00 45.54 -26.74
CA PHE A 158 20.17 46.71 -25.88
C PHE A 158 21.34 47.56 -26.39
N GLN A 159 21.11 48.83 -26.67
CA GLN A 159 22.10 49.76 -27.24
C GLN A 159 22.73 50.66 -26.17
N GLY A 160 23.16 50.09 -25.05
CA GLY A 160 23.79 50.82 -23.94
C GLY A 160 25.00 50.09 -23.39
N THR A 161 25.65 50.69 -22.38
CA THR A 161 26.79 50.06 -21.68
C THR A 161 26.33 48.87 -20.82
N ASP A 162 27.20 47.91 -20.56
CA ASP A 162 26.91 46.75 -19.69
C ASP A 162 26.40 47.16 -18.30
N GLU A 163 26.93 48.25 -17.74
CA GLU A 163 26.47 48.81 -16.46
C GLU A 163 25.00 49.25 -16.51
N GLN A 164 24.61 49.99 -17.56
CA GLN A 164 23.21 50.39 -17.80
C GLN A 164 22.29 49.19 -18.03
N LEU A 165 22.77 48.14 -18.71
CA LEU A 165 22.00 46.91 -18.90
C LEU A 165 21.77 46.20 -17.57
N ASN A 166 22.81 46.12 -16.73
CA ASN A 166 22.74 45.47 -15.43
C ASN A 166 21.81 46.23 -14.48
N ASP A 167 21.86 47.56 -14.50
CA ASP A 167 20.93 48.42 -13.76
C ASP A 167 19.49 48.25 -14.25
N LEU A 168 19.26 48.22 -15.56
CA LEU A 168 17.93 47.96 -16.14
C LEU A 168 17.42 46.58 -15.73
N TYR A 169 18.28 45.56 -15.76
CA TYR A 169 17.96 44.21 -15.35
C TYR A 169 17.57 44.13 -13.87
N HIS A 170 18.36 44.73 -12.98
CA HIS A 170 18.06 44.76 -11.55
C HIS A 170 16.79 45.55 -11.24
N ASN A 171 16.56 46.68 -11.90
CA ASN A 171 15.33 47.47 -11.79
C ASN A 171 14.12 46.68 -12.29
N HIS A 172 14.26 45.97 -13.40
CA HIS A 172 13.20 45.11 -13.92
C HIS A 172 12.91 43.96 -12.95
N GLN A 173 13.93 43.28 -12.43
CA GLN A 173 13.75 42.23 -11.42
C GLN A 173 13.06 42.75 -10.15
N ARG A 174 13.42 43.95 -9.68
CA ARG A 174 12.73 44.59 -8.54
C ARG A 174 11.25 44.83 -8.87
N THR A 175 10.97 45.37 -10.06
CA THR A 175 9.60 45.61 -10.53
C THR A 175 8.79 44.32 -10.64
N VAL A 176 9.39 43.24 -11.16
CA VAL A 176 8.77 41.91 -11.25
C VAL A 176 8.43 41.41 -9.85
N ARG A 177 9.40 41.43 -8.92
CA ARG A 177 9.17 41.01 -7.53
C ARG A 177 8.09 41.82 -6.83
N GLU A 178 8.03 43.13 -7.07
CA GLU A 178 6.98 44.00 -6.54
C GLU A 178 5.60 43.65 -7.11
N LYS A 179 5.50 43.41 -8.43
CA LYS A 179 4.25 42.98 -9.08
C LYS A 179 3.81 41.60 -8.61
N GLU A 180 4.74 40.65 -8.45
CA GLU A 180 4.46 39.32 -7.89
C GLU A 180 3.92 39.42 -6.46
N ARG A 181 4.54 40.25 -5.60
CA ARG A 181 4.01 40.51 -4.25
C ARG A 181 2.61 41.10 -4.27
N ARG A 182 2.38 42.13 -5.09
CA ARG A 182 1.04 42.73 -5.26
C ARG A 182 0.01 41.71 -5.75
N LEU A 183 0.40 40.81 -6.66
CA LEU A 183 -0.48 39.76 -7.16
C LEU A 183 -0.88 38.80 -6.04
N VAL A 184 0.08 38.39 -5.19
CA VAL A 184 -0.19 37.57 -4.01
C VAL A 184 -1.12 38.29 -3.01
N ASP A 185 -0.88 39.58 -2.76
CA ASP A 185 -1.72 40.37 -1.85
C ASP A 185 -3.14 40.54 -2.40
N CYS A 186 -3.30 40.83 -3.69
CA CYS A 186 -4.62 40.88 -4.35
C CYS A 186 -5.34 39.53 -4.32
N GLN A 187 -4.62 38.41 -4.51
CA GLN A 187 -5.21 37.07 -4.39
C GLN A 187 -5.72 36.80 -2.97
N ARG A 188 -4.95 37.18 -1.94
CA ARG A 188 -5.38 37.06 -0.54
C ARG A 188 -6.61 37.88 -0.23
N GLU A 189 -6.67 39.12 -0.72
CA GLU A 189 -7.86 39.98 -0.54
C GLU A 189 -9.08 39.41 -1.28
N LEU A 190 -8.89 38.86 -2.49
CA LEU A 190 -9.96 38.20 -3.24
C LEU A 190 -10.50 36.97 -2.48
N GLU A 191 -9.61 36.17 -1.87
CA GLU A 191 -10.02 35.03 -1.04
C GLU A 191 -10.79 35.45 0.21
N LYS A 192 -10.39 36.54 0.87
CA LYS A 192 -11.12 37.11 2.02
C LYS A 192 -12.52 37.58 1.61
N LEU A 193 -12.62 38.39 0.57
CA LEU A 193 -13.90 38.90 0.06
C LEU A 193 -14.81 37.75 -0.40
N ASN A 194 -14.26 36.69 -1.00
CA ASN A 194 -15.04 35.49 -1.34
C ASN A 194 -15.56 34.75 -0.12
N LYS A 195 -14.79 34.68 0.97
CA LYS A 195 -15.27 34.10 2.24
C LYS A 195 -16.39 34.93 2.83
N GLU A 196 -16.22 36.26 2.88
CA GLU A 196 -17.25 37.19 3.36
C GLU A 196 -18.53 37.09 2.52
N ALA A 197 -18.41 37.06 1.19
CA ALA A 197 -19.55 36.88 0.29
C ALA A 197 -20.27 35.54 0.51
N ARG A 198 -19.55 34.46 0.83
CA ARG A 198 -20.17 33.17 1.17
C ARG A 198 -20.95 33.24 2.49
N LEU A 199 -20.37 33.87 3.52
CA LEU A 199 -21.03 34.05 4.81
C LEU A 199 -22.30 34.90 4.68
N LEU A 200 -22.21 36.04 3.99
CA LEU A 200 -23.36 36.91 3.74
C LEU A 200 -24.45 36.20 2.91
N ASN A 201 -24.08 35.34 1.96
CA ASN A 201 -25.05 34.54 1.21
C ASN A 201 -25.71 33.44 2.07
N GLN A 202 -24.99 32.85 3.02
CA GLN A 202 -25.57 31.91 3.98
C GLN A 202 -26.57 32.62 4.89
N GLU A 203 -26.19 33.76 5.47
CA GLU A 203 -27.06 34.58 6.30
C GLU A 203 -28.30 35.04 5.52
N LYS A 204 -28.12 35.48 4.28
CA LYS A 204 -29.24 35.82 3.38
C LYS A 204 -30.17 34.62 3.16
N ALA A 205 -29.64 33.42 2.97
CA ALA A 205 -30.45 32.22 2.76
C ALA A 205 -31.26 31.86 4.01
N GLU A 206 -30.65 31.95 5.20
CA GLU A 206 -31.33 31.75 6.49
C GLU A 206 -32.46 32.77 6.70
N LEU A 207 -32.19 34.05 6.45
CA LEU A 207 -33.18 35.11 6.55
C LEU A 207 -34.34 34.92 5.56
N LEU A 208 -34.07 34.45 4.34
CA LEU A 208 -35.12 34.12 3.37
C LEU A 208 -36.00 32.96 3.81
N VAL A 209 -35.42 31.93 4.44
CA VAL A 209 -36.18 30.82 5.02
C VAL A 209 -37.06 31.30 6.16
N GLU A 210 -36.53 32.11 7.08
CA GLU A 210 -37.31 32.70 8.17
C GLU A 210 -38.40 33.63 7.66
N GLN A 211 -38.12 34.47 6.65
CA GLN A 211 -39.13 35.29 5.99
C GLN A 211 -40.26 34.42 5.42
N GLY A 212 -39.92 33.34 4.72
CA GLY A 212 -40.92 32.39 4.18
C GLY A 212 -41.75 31.72 5.28
N ARG A 213 -41.12 31.33 6.39
CA ARG A 213 -41.80 30.75 7.56
C ARG A 213 -42.77 31.73 8.20
N LEU A 214 -42.34 32.97 8.42
CA LEU A 214 -43.16 34.04 9.00
C LEU A 214 -44.30 34.42 8.07
N GLN A 215 -44.05 34.49 6.75
CA GLN A 215 -45.10 34.75 5.77
C GLN A 215 -46.17 33.66 5.78
N LEU A 216 -45.77 32.37 5.80
CA LEU A 216 -46.71 31.26 5.90
C LEU A 216 -47.53 31.31 7.20
N GLN A 217 -46.91 31.69 8.32
CA GLN A 217 -47.63 31.87 9.59
C GLN A 217 -48.62 33.04 9.53
N ALA A 218 -48.24 34.16 8.89
CA ALA A 218 -49.11 35.30 8.67
C ALA A 218 -50.31 34.94 7.78
N ASP A 219 -50.07 34.21 6.67
CA ASP A 219 -51.11 33.77 5.75
C ASP A 219 -52.09 32.82 6.45
N ARG A 220 -51.59 31.84 7.22
CA ARG A 220 -52.44 30.95 8.04
C ARG A 220 -53.25 31.71 9.09
N HIS A 221 -52.64 32.68 9.76
CA HIS A 221 -53.36 33.52 10.72
C HIS A 221 -54.48 34.30 10.03
N GLN A 222 -54.23 34.84 8.83
CA GLN A 222 -55.22 35.52 8.03
C GLN A 222 -56.36 34.59 7.57
N GLU A 223 -56.05 33.35 7.19
CA GLU A 223 -57.04 32.30 6.91
C GLU A 223 -57.89 31.98 8.15
N HIS A 224 -57.28 31.83 9.33
CA HIS A 224 -58.02 31.62 10.58
C HIS A 224 -58.92 32.80 10.93
N ILE A 225 -58.49 34.04 10.72
CA ILE A 225 -59.34 35.22 10.89
C ILE A 225 -60.54 35.16 9.93
N ARG A 226 -60.31 34.85 8.65
CA ARG A 226 -61.40 34.72 7.66
C ARG A 226 -62.37 33.60 8.04
N ALA A 227 -61.86 32.43 8.47
CA ALA A 227 -62.67 31.31 8.90
C ALA A 227 -63.49 31.64 10.16
N ARG A 228 -62.87 32.29 11.15
CA ARG A 228 -63.55 32.79 12.36
C ARG A 228 -64.66 33.76 12.00
N ASP A 229 -64.36 34.77 11.18
CA ASP A 229 -65.34 35.79 10.80
C ASP A 229 -66.50 35.18 9.99
N SER A 230 -66.22 34.22 9.11
CA SER A 230 -67.26 33.46 8.41
C SER A 230 -68.13 32.64 9.36
N LEU A 231 -67.56 32.06 10.43
CA LEU A 231 -68.30 31.30 11.43
C LEU A 231 -69.15 32.21 12.32
N ILE A 232 -68.62 33.37 12.72
CA ILE A 232 -69.37 34.39 13.46
C ILE A 232 -70.56 34.85 12.61
N GLN A 233 -70.32 35.14 11.32
CA GLN A 233 -71.38 35.57 10.40
C GLN A 233 -72.46 34.49 10.23
N SER A 234 -72.09 33.22 10.04
CA SER A 234 -73.07 32.14 9.87
C SER A 234 -73.86 31.85 11.14
N LEU A 235 -73.20 31.87 12.30
CA LEU A 235 -73.85 31.64 13.59
C LEU A 235 -74.72 32.83 14.01
N ALA A 236 -74.28 34.08 13.75
CA ALA A 236 -75.08 35.27 13.97
C ALA A 236 -76.35 35.27 13.11
N ALA A 237 -76.24 34.88 11.84
CA ALA A 237 -77.39 34.73 10.94
C ALA A 237 -78.37 33.66 11.44
N HIS A 238 -77.87 32.53 11.95
CA HIS A 238 -78.72 31.46 12.49
C HIS A 238 -79.43 31.85 13.79
N LEU A 239 -78.79 32.68 14.62
CA LEU A 239 -79.31 33.15 15.91
C LEU A 239 -80.05 34.49 15.82
N GLU A 240 -80.20 35.05 14.62
CA GLU A 240 -80.83 36.35 14.37
C GLU A 240 -80.20 37.49 15.20
N LEU A 241 -78.87 37.51 15.27
CA LEU A 241 -78.10 38.54 15.98
C LEU A 241 -77.65 39.65 15.02
N ASP A 242 -78.16 40.86 15.24
CA ASP A 242 -77.83 42.04 14.43
C ASP A 242 -76.40 42.56 14.70
N GLY A 243 -75.79 43.16 13.66
CA GLY A 243 -74.48 43.82 13.75
C GLY A 243 -73.27 42.96 13.34
N PHE A 244 -73.49 41.74 12.86
CA PHE A 244 -72.45 40.78 12.46
C PHE A 244 -72.51 40.36 10.98
N GLU A 245 -73.05 41.20 10.11
CA GLU A 245 -73.30 40.87 8.69
C GLU A 245 -72.05 40.90 7.80
N ARG A 246 -71.03 41.72 8.13
CA ARG A 246 -69.77 41.81 7.38
C ARG A 246 -68.59 41.95 8.33
N GLY A 247 -67.60 41.08 8.15
CA GLY A 247 -66.27 41.22 8.75
C GLY A 247 -65.35 42.19 7.99
N PRO A 248 -64.10 42.39 8.46
CA PRO A 248 -63.49 41.72 9.60
C PRO A 248 -63.96 42.27 10.95
N PHE A 249 -64.11 41.40 11.95
CA PHE A 249 -64.57 41.80 13.28
C PHE A 249 -63.41 42.20 14.19
N SER A 250 -63.56 43.34 14.88
CA SER A 250 -62.64 43.78 15.93
C SER A 250 -62.80 42.93 17.20
N ASP A 251 -61.76 42.87 18.04
CA ASP A 251 -61.80 42.12 19.32
C ASP A 251 -62.97 42.55 20.22
N ARG A 252 -63.37 43.82 20.16
CA ARG A 252 -64.55 44.32 20.89
C ARG A 252 -65.84 43.72 20.35
N GLN A 253 -66.00 43.65 19.03
CA GLN A 253 -67.17 43.03 18.39
C GLN A 253 -67.23 41.52 18.67
N ILE A 254 -66.09 40.82 18.67
CA ILE A 254 -66.03 39.38 18.98
C ILE A 254 -66.43 39.10 20.43
N LYS A 255 -65.94 39.91 21.39
CA LYS A 255 -66.34 39.79 22.79
C LYS A 255 -67.85 40.02 22.96
N ASN A 256 -68.37 41.07 22.32
CA ASN A 256 -69.81 41.35 22.32
C ASN A 256 -70.62 40.20 21.70
N PHE A 257 -70.14 39.61 20.60
CA PHE A 257 -70.78 38.42 19.99
C PHE A 257 -70.86 37.26 20.97
N HIS A 258 -69.75 36.92 21.65
CA HIS A 258 -69.75 35.86 22.67
C HIS A 258 -70.70 36.16 23.84
N GLU A 259 -70.81 37.41 24.26
CA GLU A 259 -71.75 37.83 25.31
C GLU A 259 -73.20 37.66 24.85
N LEU A 260 -73.56 38.14 23.65
CA LEU A 260 -74.90 38.00 23.09
C LEU A 260 -75.31 36.53 22.88
N VAL A 261 -74.39 35.70 22.38
CA VAL A 261 -74.62 34.25 22.23
C VAL A 261 -74.82 33.59 23.60
N ARG A 262 -74.01 33.94 24.61
CA ARG A 262 -74.17 33.43 25.98
C ARG A 262 -75.50 33.84 26.58
N GLU A 263 -75.88 35.10 26.46
CA GLU A 263 -77.18 35.60 26.95
C GLU A 263 -78.36 34.91 26.25
N ARG A 264 -78.24 34.63 24.94
CA ARG A 264 -79.26 33.90 24.19
C ARG A 264 -79.36 32.45 24.67
N GLN A 265 -78.23 31.77 24.84
CA GLN A 265 -78.17 30.41 25.36
C GLN A 265 -78.76 30.32 26.78
N GLU A 266 -78.45 31.27 27.66
CA GLU A 266 -79.01 31.33 29.00
C GLU A 266 -80.51 31.60 29.00
N ARG A 267 -81.01 32.47 28.11
CA ARG A 267 -82.45 32.70 27.92
C ARG A 267 -83.16 31.43 27.46
N GLU A 268 -82.63 30.77 26.43
CA GLU A 268 -83.20 29.53 25.91
C GLU A 268 -83.17 28.40 26.94
N ALA A 269 -82.08 28.28 27.71
CA ALA A 269 -81.99 27.33 28.82
C ALA A 269 -83.01 27.61 29.93
N LYS A 270 -83.22 28.88 30.29
CA LYS A 270 -84.26 29.29 31.25
C LYS A 270 -85.66 28.98 30.73
N THR A 271 -85.97 29.31 29.48
CA THR A 271 -87.27 28.97 28.88
C THR A 271 -87.48 27.46 28.78
N ALA A 272 -86.45 26.69 28.43
CA ALA A 272 -86.53 25.24 28.40
C ALA A 272 -86.77 24.67 29.81
N SER A 273 -86.09 25.18 30.82
CA SER A 273 -86.32 24.78 32.23
C SER A 273 -87.71 25.16 32.72
N GLN A 274 -88.23 26.34 32.37
CA GLN A 274 -89.59 26.76 32.70
C GLN A 274 -90.62 25.87 32.02
N LEU A 275 -90.44 25.60 30.72
CA LEU A 275 -91.32 24.71 29.96
C LEU A 275 -91.30 23.29 30.52
N LEU A 276 -90.12 22.79 30.92
CA LEU A 276 -89.97 21.50 31.57
C LEU A 276 -90.73 21.47 32.89
N ASN A 277 -90.58 22.50 33.73
CA ASN A 277 -91.30 22.61 34.99
C ASN A 277 -92.83 22.66 34.76
N ASP A 278 -93.32 23.49 33.85
CA ASP A 278 -94.74 23.58 33.49
C ASP A 278 -95.29 22.23 32.97
N LEU A 279 -94.49 21.50 32.18
CA LEU A 279 -94.85 20.17 31.70
C LEU A 279 -94.90 19.16 32.84
N THR A 280 -93.93 19.18 33.77
CA THR A 280 -93.95 18.32 34.96
C THR A 280 -95.13 18.64 35.87
N GLU A 281 -95.50 19.90 36.06
CA GLU A 281 -96.67 20.29 36.83
C GLU A 281 -97.97 19.80 36.16
N LYS A 282 -98.12 19.98 34.84
CA LYS A 282 -99.26 19.44 34.09
C LYS A 282 -99.31 17.92 34.15
N GLU A 283 -98.16 17.25 34.07
CA GLU A 283 -98.04 15.80 34.19
C GLU A 283 -98.49 15.33 35.58
N THR A 284 -98.03 15.94 36.67
CA THR A 284 -98.49 15.61 38.03
C THR A 284 -99.99 15.86 38.20
N LEU A 285 -100.54 16.93 37.64
CA LEU A 285 -101.98 17.21 37.70
C LEU A 285 -102.80 16.16 36.95
N LYS A 286 -102.33 15.74 35.77
CA LYS A 286 -102.94 14.66 34.98
C LYS A 286 -102.81 13.32 35.68
N GLN A 287 -101.68 13.04 36.33
CA GLN A 287 -101.47 11.84 37.12
C GLN A 287 -102.46 11.80 38.30
N ASN A 288 -102.64 12.90 39.03
CA ASN A 288 -103.65 13.01 40.08
C ASN A 288 -105.08 12.77 39.57
N GLN A 289 -105.44 13.32 38.40
CA GLN A 289 -106.74 13.06 37.77
C GLN A 289 -106.92 11.58 37.39
N ILE A 290 -105.86 10.94 36.90
CA ILE A 290 -105.86 9.50 36.59
C ILE A 290 -106.06 8.69 37.86
N ASP A 291 -105.39 9.05 38.95
CA ASP A 291 -105.52 8.34 40.23
C ASP A 291 -106.92 8.53 40.84
N GLU A 292 -107.52 9.73 40.77
CA GLU A 292 -108.92 9.93 41.16
C GLU A 292 -109.91 9.09 40.33
N ILE A 293 -109.72 9.02 39.01
CA ILE A 293 -110.58 8.20 38.14
C ILE A 293 -110.34 6.72 38.43
N ARG A 294 -109.10 6.31 38.73
CA ARG A 294 -108.76 4.94 39.11
C ARG A 294 -109.40 4.56 40.44
N ASP A 295 -109.43 5.45 41.41
CA ASP A 295 -110.10 5.25 42.70
C ASP A 295 -111.62 5.14 42.51
N LYS A 296 -112.22 6.04 41.72
CA LYS A 296 -113.65 5.97 41.36
C LYS A 296 -113.98 4.68 40.61
N LYS A 297 -113.15 4.27 39.65
CA LYS A 297 -113.32 3.02 38.89
C LYS A 297 -113.22 1.81 39.80
N SER A 298 -112.25 1.78 40.72
CA SER A 298 -112.10 0.71 41.69
C SER A 298 -113.29 0.64 42.65
N GLY A 299 -113.79 1.78 43.13
CA GLY A 299 -114.98 1.85 43.98
C GLY A 299 -116.26 1.41 43.26
N LEU A 300 -116.47 1.84 42.01
CA LEU A 300 -117.57 1.38 41.17
C LEU A 300 -117.44 -0.11 40.82
N GLY A 301 -116.24 -0.59 40.52
CA GLY A 301 -115.94 -2.00 40.27
C GLY A 301 -116.33 -2.88 41.47
N GLY A 302 -115.92 -2.48 42.68
CA GLY A 302 -116.33 -3.16 43.91
C GLY A 302 -117.85 -3.16 44.13
N MET A 303 -118.55 -2.06 43.83
CA MET A 303 -120.01 -2.04 43.90
C MET A 303 -120.68 -2.93 42.85
N ILE A 304 -120.15 -2.97 41.63
CA ILE A 304 -120.69 -3.80 40.55
C ILE A 304 -120.53 -5.27 40.92
N GLU A 305 -119.36 -5.69 41.40
CA GLU A 305 -119.14 -7.07 41.87
C GLU A 305 -120.16 -7.46 42.94
N LEU A 306 -120.31 -6.60 43.96
CA LEU A 306 -121.24 -6.82 45.07
C LEU A 306 -122.71 -6.89 44.61
N LYS A 307 -123.11 -6.05 43.64
CA LYS A 307 -124.45 -6.07 43.03
C LYS A 307 -124.66 -7.29 42.13
N THR A 308 -123.63 -7.72 41.41
CA THR A 308 -123.69 -8.86 40.49
C THR A 308 -123.80 -10.17 41.28
N GLU A 309 -123.06 -10.30 42.39
CA GLU A 309 -123.24 -11.40 43.35
C GLU A 309 -124.65 -11.44 43.95
N LEU A 310 -125.22 -10.27 44.24
CA LEU A 310 -126.61 -10.18 44.72
C LEU A 310 -127.60 -10.64 43.64
N LEU A 311 -127.38 -10.23 42.39
CA LEU A 311 -128.22 -10.54 41.24
C LEU A 311 -128.17 -12.02 40.86
N THR A 312 -126.99 -12.65 40.88
CA THR A 312 -126.85 -14.09 40.61
C THR A 312 -127.54 -14.92 41.69
N LYS A 313 -127.45 -14.53 42.97
CA LYS A 313 -128.26 -15.12 44.05
C LYS A 313 -129.75 -15.01 43.75
N LYS A 314 -130.24 -13.82 43.40
CA LYS A 314 -131.68 -13.61 43.09
C LYS A 314 -132.15 -14.34 41.84
N GLN A 315 -131.32 -14.44 40.79
CA GLN A 315 -131.62 -15.21 39.59
C GLN A 315 -131.64 -16.71 39.85
N SER A 316 -130.77 -17.22 40.73
CA SER A 316 -130.79 -18.63 41.14
C SER A 316 -132.07 -18.98 41.92
N GLU A 317 -132.53 -18.09 42.80
CA GLU A 317 -133.82 -18.20 43.48
C GLU A 317 -134.99 -18.19 42.47
N LEU A 318 -134.96 -17.29 41.49
CA LEU A 318 -135.97 -17.20 40.42
C LEU A 318 -136.01 -18.43 39.51
N ARG A 319 -134.86 -19.01 39.17
CA ARG A 319 -134.78 -20.25 38.36
C ARG A 319 -135.42 -21.43 39.08
N ASN A 320 -135.23 -21.54 40.40
CA ASN A 320 -135.84 -22.61 41.17
C ASN A 320 -137.37 -22.49 41.17
N VAL A 321 -137.91 -21.29 41.35
CA VAL A 321 -139.36 -21.03 41.25
C VAL A 321 -139.88 -21.28 39.83
N LYS A 322 -139.11 -20.94 38.80
CA LYS A 322 -139.50 -21.16 37.39
C LYS A 322 -139.49 -22.65 37.00
N ASN A 323 -138.57 -23.44 37.54
CA ASN A 323 -138.54 -24.89 37.32
C ASN A 323 -139.73 -25.59 37.99
N GLU A 324 -140.21 -25.09 39.13
CA GLU A 324 -141.46 -25.57 39.73
C GLU A 324 -142.69 -25.26 38.85
N LEU A 325 -142.69 -24.12 38.15
CA LEU A 325 -143.74 -23.72 37.20
C LEU A 325 -143.70 -24.48 35.85
N GLN A 326 -142.51 -24.76 35.31
CA GLN A 326 -142.38 -25.47 34.03
C GLN A 326 -142.77 -26.96 34.09
N GLN A 327 -142.66 -27.61 35.26
CA GLN A 327 -143.21 -28.96 35.42
C GLN A 327 -144.74 -29.00 35.35
N LEU A 328 -145.43 -27.88 35.64
CA LEU A 328 -146.87 -27.76 35.42
C LEU A 328 -147.23 -27.57 33.94
N GLU A 329 -146.34 -26.93 33.15
CA GLU A 329 -146.57 -26.55 31.75
C GLU A 329 -146.25 -27.68 30.74
N GLY A 330 -145.27 -28.55 31.02
CA GLY A 330 -144.92 -29.71 30.20
C GLY A 330 -146.04 -30.77 30.06
N SER A 331 -147.11 -30.62 30.85
CA SER A 331 -148.39 -31.31 30.69
C SER A 331 -149.11 -30.98 29.36
N SER A 332 -148.72 -29.88 28.68
CA SER A 332 -149.50 -29.27 27.59
C SER A 332 -148.93 -29.54 26.18
N ASP A 333 -147.61 -29.49 25.98
CA ASP A 333 -147.04 -29.37 24.62
C ASP A 333 -146.69 -30.69 23.92
N ARG A 334 -146.59 -31.82 24.65
CA ARG A 334 -146.37 -33.14 24.03
C ARG A 334 -147.56 -33.61 23.17
N ILE A 335 -148.69 -32.90 23.22
CA ILE A 335 -149.88 -33.14 22.40
C ILE A 335 -149.69 -32.62 20.96
N LEU A 336 -148.81 -31.64 20.72
CA LEU A 336 -148.71 -30.93 19.43
C LEU A 336 -147.67 -31.51 18.44
N GLU A 337 -146.60 -32.16 18.91
CA GLU A 337 -145.58 -32.73 18.01
C GLU A 337 -145.94 -34.09 17.41
N LEU A 338 -147.03 -34.72 17.89
CA LEU A 338 -147.67 -35.89 17.28
C LEU A 338 -148.12 -35.67 15.83
N ASP A 339 -148.12 -34.43 15.33
CA ASP A 339 -148.78 -34.09 14.06
C ASP A 339 -147.82 -33.88 12.87
N GLN A 340 -146.53 -33.61 13.07
CA GLN A 340 -145.65 -33.19 11.96
C GLN A 340 -144.57 -34.19 11.53
N GLU A 341 -144.05 -35.05 12.41
CA GLU A 341 -142.97 -35.99 12.03
C GLU A 341 -143.45 -37.22 11.23
N LEU A 342 -144.76 -37.45 11.12
CA LEU A 342 -145.33 -38.61 10.42
C LEU A 342 -145.34 -38.52 8.88
N THR A 343 -145.05 -37.36 8.27
CA THR A 343 -145.17 -37.19 6.81
C THR A 343 -143.86 -37.19 6.01
N LYS A 344 -142.69 -37.32 6.65
CA LYS A 344 -141.39 -37.44 5.91
C LYS A 344 -140.57 -38.67 6.24
N ALA A 345 -141.26 -39.80 6.41
CA ALA A 345 -140.72 -41.08 6.00
C ALA A 345 -140.92 -41.28 4.48
N VAL A 346 -139.88 -41.17 3.63
CA VAL A 346 -139.67 -42.02 2.39
C VAL A 346 -138.21 -41.82 1.88
N SER A 347 -137.26 -42.62 2.37
CA SER A 347 -136.26 -43.32 1.52
C SER A 347 -135.13 -43.90 2.39
N CYS A 348 -135.22 -45.21 2.55
CA CYS A 348 -134.21 -46.21 2.89
C CYS A 348 -133.13 -45.96 3.98
N PRO A 349 -132.99 -46.94 4.90
CA PRO A 349 -131.94 -47.00 5.91
C PRO A 349 -130.66 -47.58 5.26
N SER A 350 -129.48 -47.47 5.83
CA SER A 350 -129.14 -47.90 7.17
C SER A 350 -127.72 -47.46 7.51
N ASP A 351 -127.40 -47.66 8.79
CA ASP A 351 -126.06 -47.91 9.31
C ASP A 351 -125.14 -46.70 9.49
N GLN A 352 -124.37 -46.59 10.57
CA GLN A 352 -124.30 -47.25 11.88
C GLN A 352 -123.17 -46.52 12.61
N VAL A 353 -123.20 -46.56 13.95
CA VAL A 353 -122.04 -46.76 14.84
C VAL A 353 -121.02 -45.60 14.84
N ALA A 354 -120.99 -44.79 15.91
CA ALA A 354 -120.20 -45.00 17.13
C ALA A 354 -118.67 -44.86 16.87
N THR A 355 -117.77 -44.53 17.79
CA THR A 355 -117.73 -44.51 19.25
C THR A 355 -116.39 -43.81 19.60
N GLU A 356 -116.32 -43.16 20.77
CA GLU A 356 -115.16 -43.21 21.71
C GLU A 356 -113.77 -42.68 21.24
N GLN A 357 -112.77 -42.35 22.08
CA GLN A 357 -112.50 -42.56 23.50
C GLN A 357 -111.31 -41.66 23.94
N SER A 358 -111.26 -41.35 25.27
CA SER A 358 -110.08 -41.36 26.20
C SER A 358 -108.80 -40.54 25.87
N HIS A 359 -107.92 -40.10 26.77
CA HIS A 359 -107.69 -40.17 28.23
C HIS A 359 -106.76 -38.97 28.59
N VAL A 360 -106.96 -38.18 29.66
CA VAL A 360 -106.62 -38.34 31.10
C VAL A 360 -105.12 -38.40 31.44
N PHE A 361 -104.64 -37.45 32.27
CA PHE A 361 -104.00 -37.58 33.62
C PHE A 361 -103.11 -36.34 33.94
N ARG A 362 -102.70 -35.98 35.16
CA ARG A 362 -103.31 -35.68 36.50
C ARG A 362 -102.14 -35.22 37.42
N PHE A 363 -102.45 -34.52 38.53
CA PHE A 363 -101.71 -34.43 39.83
C PHE A 363 -100.41 -33.58 39.93
N GLU A 364 -99.95 -33.00 41.06
CA GLU A 364 -100.28 -32.87 42.52
C GLU A 364 -99.42 -31.67 43.07
N VAL A 365 -99.85 -30.70 43.92
CA VAL A 365 -99.83 -30.59 45.43
C VAL A 365 -98.39 -30.38 46.04
N PRO A 366 -98.09 -29.84 47.27
CA PRO A 366 -98.89 -29.36 48.44
C PRO A 366 -98.41 -28.09 49.26
N SER A 367 -99.26 -27.67 50.22
CA SER A 367 -99.02 -27.33 51.67
C SER A 367 -98.25 -26.08 52.15
N VAL A 368 -98.85 -25.13 52.93
CA VAL A 368 -99.07 -24.96 54.41
C VAL A 368 -98.11 -23.93 55.06
N VAL A 369 -98.65 -23.23 56.07
CA VAL A 369 -98.12 -22.77 57.39
C VAL A 369 -97.87 -21.25 57.62
N HIS A 370 -98.60 -20.73 58.62
CA HIS A 370 -98.37 -19.57 59.53
C HIS A 370 -97.09 -19.75 60.41
N PRO A 371 -96.77 -18.95 61.47
CA PRO A 371 -97.10 -17.57 61.88
C PRO A 371 -95.86 -16.72 62.34
N GLY A 372 -96.07 -15.45 62.77
CA GLY A 372 -95.37 -14.84 63.92
C GLY A 372 -94.39 -13.66 63.70
N ASN A 373 -94.80 -12.45 64.13
CA ASN A 373 -94.19 -11.55 65.15
C ASN A 373 -92.62 -11.41 65.23
N VAL A 374 -91.95 -10.27 65.47
CA VAL A 374 -92.17 -8.99 66.20
C VAL A 374 -91.20 -7.90 65.67
N ALA A 375 -91.54 -6.64 65.93
CA ALA A 375 -90.81 -5.37 65.85
C ALA A 375 -89.27 -5.35 66.02
N LEU A 376 -88.63 -4.39 65.33
CA LEU A 376 -88.23 -3.08 65.89
C LEU A 376 -88.40 -1.99 64.82
#